data_AF-A0A8K0VI16-F1
#
_entry.id   AF-A0A8K0VI16-F1
#
_cell.length_a   1.000
_cell.length_b   1.000
_cell.length_c   1.000
_cell.angle_alpha   90.00
_cell.angle_beta   90.00
_cell.angle_gamma   90.00
#
_symmetry.space_group_name_H-M   'P 1'
#
loop_
_entity.id
_entity.type
_entity.pdbx_description
1 polymer ?
#
loop_
_entity_poly.entity_id
_entity_poly.type
_entity_poly.pdbx_seq_one_letter_code
_entity_poly.pdbx_strand_id
1 'polypeptide(L)'
;MSLSEHQIRIIITLGALLSLVGITLIFITYWLFKKLRTIPNLFIIFASIANVGASIACLIRQGGILIGEESALYQAQAFLLEI
;
A
#
# COMPACT_ATOMS: atom_id res chain seq x y z
N MET A 1 -26.95 0.24 -8.42
CA MET A 1 -26.61 -0.49 -7.19
C MET A 1 -25.37 0.20 -6.60
N SER A 2 -25.57 1.26 -5.81
CA SER A 2 -24.45 2.00 -5.20
C SER A 2 -24.00 1.28 -3.95
N LEU A 3 -22.71 0.95 -3.88
CA LEU A 3 -22.09 0.41 -2.67
C LEU A 3 -22.18 1.46 -1.56
N SER A 4 -22.52 1.03 -0.35
CA SER A 4 -22.46 1.91 0.82
C SER A 4 -21.00 2.33 1.06
N GLU A 5 -20.80 3.58 1.48
CA GLU A 5 -19.50 4.12 1.92
C GLU A 5 -18.77 3.17 2.89
N HIS A 6 -19.52 2.43 3.70
CA HIS A 6 -18.96 1.44 4.63
C HIS A 6 -18.36 0.22 3.91
N GLN A 7 -19.03 -0.28 2.86
CA GLN A 7 -18.55 -1.40 2.05
C GLN A 7 -17.29 -1.02 1.28
N ILE A 8 -17.22 0.19 0.76
CA ILE A 8 -16.04 0.72 0.06
C ILE A 8 -14.84 0.77 1.02
N ARG A 9 -15.03 1.25 2.26
CA ARG A 9 -13.97 1.27 3.27
C ARG A 9 -13.48 -0.12 3.62
N ILE A 10 -14.38 -1.08 3.84
CA ILE A 10 -14.01 -2.46 4.14
C ILE A 10 -13.18 -3.06 3.01
N ILE A 11 -13.58 -2.88 1.75
CA ILE A 11 -12.85 -3.41 0.59
C ILE A 11 -11.46 -2.78 0.49
N ILE A 12 -11.35 -1.45 0.67
CA ILE A 12 -10.07 -0.75 0.64
C ILE A 12 -9.15 -1.23 1.76
N THR A 13 -9.65 -1.34 2.99
CA THR A 13 -8.85 -1.81 4.14
C THR A 13 -8.40 -3.25 3.93
N LEU A 14 -9.27 -4.15 3.47
CA LEU A 14 -8.90 -5.54 3.20
C LEU A 14 -7.87 -5.65 2.07
N GLY A 15 -8.02 -4.87 1.00
CA GLY A 15 -7.07 -4.81 -0.10
C GLY A 15 -5.69 -4.32 0.36
N ALA A 16 -5.64 -3.27 1.17
CA ALA A 16 -4.40 -2.75 1.73
C ALA A 16 -3.72 -3.75 2.67
N LEU A 17 -4.49 -4.40 3.57
CA LEU A 17 -3.95 -5.42 4.47
C LEU A 17 -3.41 -6.63 3.72
N LEU A 18 -4.15 -7.14 2.73
CA LEU A 18 -3.71 -8.29 1.92
C LEU A 18 -2.45 -7.96 1.13
N SER A 19 -2.35 -6.73 0.61
CA SER A 19 -1.16 -6.25 -0.10
C SER A 19 0.05 -6.16 0.83
N LEU A 20 -0.12 -5.62 2.03
CA LEU A 20 0.94 -5.56 3.05
C LEU A 20 1.43 -6.96 3.44
N VAL A 21 0.52 -7.92 3.63
CA VAL A 21 0.86 -9.32 3.91
C VAL A 21 1.66 -9.93 2.74
N GLY A 22 1.20 -9.73 1.50
CA GLY A 22 1.88 -10.21 0.30
C GLY A 22 3.30 -9.66 0.17
N ILE A 23 3.47 -8.35 0.36
CA ILE A 23 4.78 -7.68 0.29
C ILE A 23 5.71 -8.20 1.39
N THR A 24 5.20 -8.37 2.61
CA THR A 24 5.96 -8.94 3.72
C THR A 24 6.46 -10.35 3.36
N LEU A 25 5.61 -11.16 2.73
CA LEU A 25 5.99 -12.50 2.26
C LEU A 25 7.10 -12.46 1.19
N ILE A 26 7.04 -11.51 0.25
CA ILE A 26 8.07 -11.31 -0.78
C ILE A 26 9.41 -10.95 -0.13
N PHE A 27 9.41 -10.01 0.83
CA PHE A 27 10.62 -9.63 1.57
C PHE A 27 11.21 -10.80 2.35
N ILE A 28 10.38 -11.54 3.10
CA ILE A 28 10.82 -12.72 3.86
C ILE A 28 11.42 -13.76 2.91
N THR A 29 10.73 -14.08 1.82
CA THR A 29 11.17 -15.08 0.84
C THR A 29 12.51 -14.69 0.20
N TYR A 30 12.67 -13.44 -0.20
CA TYR A 30 13.93 -12.95 -0.76
C TYR A 30 15.09 -12.97 0.26
N TRP A 31 14.80 -12.65 1.53
CA TRP A 31 15.82 -12.62 2.57
C TRP A 31 16.29 -14.03 2.95
N LEU A 32 15.35 -14.96 3.14
CA LEU A 32 15.60 -16.33 3.59
C LEU A 32 16.33 -17.16 2.53
N PHE A 33 15.96 -17.02 1.26
CA PHE A 33 16.52 -17.82 0.17
C PHE A 33 17.59 -17.05 -0.61
N LYS A 34 18.86 -17.20 -0.22
CA LYS A 34 20.01 -16.59 -0.90
C LYS A 34 20.06 -16.86 -2.41
N LYS A 35 19.55 -18.01 -2.87
CA LYS A 35 19.48 -18.42 -4.27
C LYS A 35 18.50 -17.59 -5.11
N LEU A 36 17.56 -16.90 -4.46
CA LEU A 36 16.57 -16.03 -5.09
C LEU A 36 17.04 -14.58 -5.22
N ARG A 37 18.27 -14.23 -4.83
CA ARG A 37 18.83 -12.88 -4.95
C ARG A 37 19.35 -12.59 -6.35
N THR A 38 18.46 -12.69 -7.33
CA THR A 38 18.72 -12.34 -8.73
C THR A 38 18.26 -10.91 -9.00
N ILE A 39 18.80 -10.27 -10.04
CA ILE A 39 18.42 -8.91 -10.44
C ILE A 39 16.89 -8.77 -10.68
N PRO A 40 16.20 -9.72 -11.36
CA PRO A 40 14.75 -9.67 -11.50
C PRO A 40 14.00 -9.68 -10.16
N ASN A 41 14.42 -10.51 -9.21
CA ASN A 41 13.75 -10.62 -7.91
C ASN A 41 14.00 -9.38 -7.03
N LEU A 42 15.14 -8.71 -7.21
CA LEU A 42 15.39 -7.41 -6.58
C LEU A 42 14.44 -6.34 -7.14
N PHE A 43 14.14 -6.36 -8.44
CA PHE A 43 13.17 -5.46 -9.05
C PHE A 43 11.76 -5.65 -8.47
N ILE A 44 11.36 -6.91 -8.21
CA ILE A 44 10.09 -7.23 -7.55
C ILE A 44 10.03 -6.63 -6.14
N ILE A 45 11.15 -6.62 -5.39
CA ILE A 45 11.21 -5.95 -4.10
C ILE A 45 11.00 -4.44 -4.24
N PHE A 46 11.67 -3.77 -5.18
CA PHE A 46 11.48 -2.34 -5.38
C PHE A 46 10.04 -1.99 -5.79
N ALA A 47 9.43 -2.78 -6.69
CA ALA A 47 8.02 -2.64 -7.04
C ALA A 47 7.10 -2.87 -5.83
N SER A 48 7.45 -3.82 -4.96
CA SER A 48 6.70 -4.08 -3.73
C SER A 48 6.77 -2.92 -2.75
N ILE A 49 7.91 -2.21 -2.65
CA ILE A 49 8.04 -1.00 -1.82
C ILE A 49 7.09 0.11 -2.31
N ALA A 50 6.96 0.31 -3.63
CA ALA A 50 6.00 1.25 -4.20
C ALA A 50 4.55 0.88 -3.82
N ASN A 51 4.21 -0.42 -3.85
CA ASN A 51 2.91 -0.91 -3.38
C ASN A 51 2.65 -0.70 -1.88
N VAL A 52 3.69 -0.73 -1.03
CA VAL A 52 3.56 -0.35 0.39
C VAL A 52 3.19 1.13 0.49
N GLY A 53 3.86 1.99 -0.28
CA GLY A 53 3.56 3.43 -0.34
C GLY A 53 2.09 3.69 -0.72
N ALA A 54 1.60 3.03 -1.76
CA ALA A 54 0.20 3.12 -2.19
C ALA A 54 -0.78 2.61 -1.11
N SER A 55 -0.44 1.52 -0.42
CA SER A 55 -1.26 0.98 0.68
C SER A 55 -1.31 1.93 1.89
N ILE A 56 -0.18 2.56 2.24
CA ILE A 56 -0.10 3.58 3.29
C ILE A 56 -0.89 4.82 2.89
N ALA A 57 -0.79 5.28 1.64
CA ALA A 57 -1.60 6.38 1.12
C ALA A 57 -3.11 6.07 1.23
N CYS A 58 -3.52 4.84 0.90
CA CYS A 58 -4.90 4.40 1.05
C CYS A 58 -5.39 4.36 2.51
N LEU A 59 -4.52 4.00 3.46
CA LEU A 59 -4.83 4.04 4.89
C LEU A 59 -4.89 5.49 5.42
N ILE A 60 -3.97 6.35 4.95
CA ILE A 60 -3.99 7.78 5.27
C ILE A 60 -5.28 8.43 4.75
N ARG A 61 -5.82 8.01 3.60
CA ARG A 61 -7.15 8.47 3.13
C ARG A 61 -8.26 8.30 4.15
N GLN A 62 -8.23 7.21 4.94
CA GLN A 62 -9.25 6.98 5.96
C GLN A 62 -9.12 7.94 7.15
N GLY A 63 -7.90 8.40 7.47
CA GLY A 63 -7.63 9.38 8.53
C GLY A 63 -7.67 10.85 8.08
N GLY A 64 -7.22 11.15 6.87
CA GLY A 64 -7.16 12.50 6.29
C GLY A 64 -8.54 13.10 6.02
N ILE A 65 -9.53 12.27 5.67
CA ILE A 65 -10.93 12.71 5.53
C ILE A 65 -11.48 13.28 6.87
N LEU A 66 -10.96 12.85 8.02
CA LEU A 66 -11.37 13.36 9.34
C LEU A 66 -10.68 14.67 9.74
N ILE A 67 -9.50 14.99 9.17
CA ILE A 67 -8.66 16.13 9.57
C ILE A 67 -8.78 17.29 8.56
N GLY A 68 -9.20 17.02 7.31
CA GLY A 68 -9.40 18.01 6.26
C GLY A 68 -8.28 18.03 5.21
N GLU A 69 -8.60 18.54 4.02
CA GLU A 69 -7.76 18.53 2.81
C GLU A 69 -6.45 19.34 2.94
N GLU A 70 -6.34 20.24 3.93
CA GLU A 70 -5.12 21.01 4.21
C GLU A 70 -4.10 20.27 5.08
N SER A 71 -4.42 19.05 5.52
CA SER A 71 -3.49 18.27 6.33
C SER A 71 -2.34 17.71 5.49
N ALA A 72 -1.10 17.83 6.01
CA ALA A 72 0.10 17.27 5.39
C ALA A 72 -0.01 15.76 5.06
N LEU A 73 -0.90 15.06 5.76
CA LEU A 73 -1.28 13.67 5.53
C LEU A 73 -2.03 13.48 4.19
N TYR A 74 -3.04 14.31 3.89
CA TYR A 74 -3.78 14.25 2.63
C TYR A 74 -2.89 14.58 1.43
N GLN A 75 -2.01 15.58 1.58
CA GLN A 75 -1.07 15.98 0.54
C GLN A 75 -0.02 14.90 0.25
N ALA A 76 0.49 14.21 1.30
CA ALA A 76 1.37 13.07 1.15
C ALA A 76 0.69 11.87 0.47
N GLN A 77 -0.60 11.63 0.77
CA GLN A 77 -1.39 10.62 0.07
C GLN A 77 -1.53 10.96 -1.43
N ALA A 78 -1.92 12.19 -1.76
CA ALA A 78 -2.11 12.61 -3.15
C ALA A 78 -0.81 12.46 -3.95
N PHE A 79 0.32 12.89 -3.37
CA PHE A 79 1.64 12.74 -3.96
C PHE A 79 2.05 11.28 -4.18
N LEU A 80 1.76 10.38 -3.23
CA LEU A 80 2.04 8.94 -3.35
C LEU A 80 1.17 8.21 -4.38
N LEU A 81 0.00 8.78 -4.76
CA LEU A 81 -0.91 8.23 -5.77
C LEU A 81 -0.69 8.82 -7.17
N GLU A 82 -0.05 9.99 -7.26
CA GLU A 82 0.24 10.68 -8.52
C GLU A 82 1.56 10.20 -9.18
N ILE A 83 2.32 9.33 -8.50
CA ILE A 83 3.53 8.63 -8.99
C ILE A 83 3.15 7.24 -9.51
#